data_AF-A0A7J8F7B8-F1
#
_entry.id   AF-A0A7J8F7B8-F1
#
_cell.length_a   1.000
_cell.length_b   1.000
_cell.length_c   1.000
_cell.angle_alpha   90.00
_cell.angle_beta   90.00
_cell.angle_gamma   90.00
#
_symmetry.space_group_name_H-M   'P 1'
#
loop_
_entity.id
_entity.type
_entity.pdbx_description
1 polymer ?
#
loop_
_entity_poly.entity_id
_entity_poly.type
_entity_poly.pdbx_seq_one_letter_code
_entity_poly.pdbx_strand_id
1 'polypeptide(L)'
;MEPGCGGPPVLLRWTPPTRQPALWPTLATLVLLSSVAEASLGLAPRSPATPGGPAPAPAPPAGHLTGGRVYRSCSGRAQRPPPQPPRPAPSPAPSRGGRAARAGGRRGGASRGNRARATVVRGCRLRSQLVPVGALGLGHNSNELVRFRFCSGSCRRARSPHDLSLANLLGAGALQPPPGSQPVSQPCCRPTHYEAVSFMDINSTWRTVDKLSATACGCLG
;
A
#
# COMPACT_ATOMS: atom_id res chain seq x y z
N MET A 1 55.72 21.99 -27.46
CA MET A 1 55.48 23.41 -27.79
C MET A 1 54.02 23.70 -27.53
N GLU A 2 53.77 24.62 -26.60
CA GLU A 2 52.55 25.40 -26.31
C GLU A 2 51.18 24.70 -26.12
N PRO A 3 50.61 24.76 -24.89
CA PRO A 3 49.17 24.83 -24.68
C PRO A 3 48.70 26.30 -24.70
N GLY A 4 47.93 26.66 -25.74
CA GLY A 4 47.35 27.99 -25.88
C GLY A 4 46.33 28.36 -24.79
N CYS A 5 46.49 29.58 -24.29
CA CYS A 5 45.74 30.24 -23.22
C CYS A 5 44.22 30.38 -23.47
N GLY A 6 43.45 30.11 -22.41
CA GLY A 6 42.55 31.08 -21.76
C GLY A 6 41.45 31.78 -22.57
N GLY A 7 40.21 31.34 -22.35
CA GLY A 7 39.02 32.19 -22.46
C GLY A 7 38.21 32.10 -21.16
N PRO A 8 37.77 33.22 -20.54
CA PRO A 8 37.01 33.18 -19.29
C PRO A 8 35.55 32.76 -19.54
N PRO A 9 34.87 32.11 -18.56
CA PRO A 9 33.45 31.85 -18.69
C PRO A 9 32.67 33.15 -18.46
N VAL A 10 31.77 33.46 -19.39
CA VAL A 10 30.77 34.51 -19.25
C VAL A 10 29.87 34.16 -18.05
N LEU A 11 29.97 34.94 -16.98
CA LEU A 11 29.07 34.86 -15.83
C LEU A 11 27.68 35.34 -16.28
N LEU A 12 26.79 34.39 -16.58
CA LEU A 12 25.36 34.63 -16.68
C LEU A 12 24.87 35.12 -15.32
N ARG A 13 24.66 36.44 -15.21
CA ARG A 13 23.99 37.08 -14.08
C ARG A 13 22.58 36.51 -13.97
N TRP A 14 22.38 35.64 -12.98
CA TRP A 14 21.06 35.25 -12.52
C TRP A 14 20.39 36.45 -11.84
N THR A 15 19.38 37.02 -12.48
CA THR A 15 18.43 37.92 -11.84
C THR A 15 17.40 37.09 -11.07
N PRO A 16 17.23 37.28 -9.76
CA PRO A 16 16.19 36.58 -9.02
C PRO A 16 14.79 37.07 -9.46
N PRO A 17 13.77 36.21 -9.47
CA PRO A 17 12.41 36.62 -9.79
C PRO A 17 11.90 37.59 -8.73
N THR A 18 11.47 38.76 -9.18
CA THR A 18 10.75 39.76 -8.38
C THR A 18 9.51 39.12 -7.74
N ARG A 19 9.50 39.09 -6.40
CA ARG A 19 8.32 38.77 -5.60
C ARG A 19 7.21 39.77 -5.93
N GLN A 20 6.17 39.33 -6.62
CA GLN A 20 4.94 40.11 -6.74
C GLN A 20 4.28 40.18 -5.37
N PRO A 21 3.90 41.38 -4.86
CA PRO A 21 3.08 41.47 -3.67
C PRO A 21 1.69 40.96 -3.99
N ALA A 22 1.23 40.00 -3.18
CA ALA A 22 -0.11 39.46 -3.19
C ALA A 22 -1.11 40.58 -2.83
N LEU A 23 -1.64 41.23 -3.86
CA LEU A 23 -2.84 42.05 -3.77
C LEU A 23 -3.98 41.16 -4.25
N TRP A 24 -4.80 40.70 -3.31
CA TRP A 24 -6.27 40.55 -3.40
C TRP A 24 -6.77 39.86 -2.12
N PRO A 25 -6.99 40.59 -1.01
CA PRO A 25 -8.12 40.29 -0.14
C PRO A 25 -9.38 40.96 -0.73
N THR A 26 -10.56 40.52 -0.29
CA THR A 26 -11.88 41.13 -0.52
C THR A 26 -12.57 40.90 -1.88
N LEU A 27 -12.95 39.65 -2.17
CA LEU A 27 -14.24 39.35 -2.82
C LEU A 27 -14.90 38.16 -2.10
N ALA A 28 -15.11 38.33 -0.80
CA ALA A 28 -15.86 37.41 0.05
C ALA A 28 -16.96 38.16 0.81
N THR A 29 -17.83 38.88 0.09
CA THR A 29 -19.10 39.46 0.62
C THR A 29 -19.91 39.98 -0.56
N LEU A 30 -20.92 39.21 -1.02
CA LEU A 30 -22.12 39.58 -1.81
C LEU A 30 -22.55 38.48 -2.80
N VAL A 31 -22.78 37.26 -2.31
CA VAL A 31 -23.75 36.30 -2.88
C VAL A 31 -24.51 35.64 -1.72
N LEU A 32 -25.00 36.47 -0.81
CA LEU A 32 -26.14 36.14 0.05
C LEU A 32 -27.25 37.12 -0.35
N LEU A 33 -28.45 36.59 -0.58
CA LEU A 33 -29.72 37.25 -0.93
C LEU A 33 -30.14 37.18 -2.41
N SER A 34 -30.45 35.97 -2.87
CA SER A 34 -31.52 35.78 -3.87
C SER A 34 -32.05 34.34 -3.80
N SER A 35 -33.21 34.19 -3.16
CA SER A 35 -34.22 33.12 -3.28
C SER A 35 -34.77 32.70 -1.92
N VAL A 36 -35.50 33.62 -1.30
CA VAL A 36 -36.58 33.34 -0.35
C VAL A 36 -37.85 33.88 -0.98
N ALA A 37 -38.95 33.13 -0.85
CA ALA A 37 -40.27 33.25 -1.51
C ALA A 37 -40.31 32.54 -2.86
N GLU A 38 -41.17 31.55 -3.17
CA GLU A 38 -42.45 31.06 -2.65
C GLU A 38 -42.50 29.56 -3.06
N ALA A 39 -43.18 28.62 -2.41
CA ALA A 39 -44.59 28.66 -2.05
C ALA A 39 -44.91 27.60 -0.99
N SER A 40 -45.71 28.02 -0.03
CA SER A 40 -46.40 27.18 0.93
C SER A 40 -47.60 26.51 0.26
N LEU A 41 -47.54 25.19 0.08
CA LEU A 41 -48.68 24.28 0.05
C LEU A 41 -48.15 22.98 0.69
N GLY A 42 -48.30 22.74 1.99
CA GLY A 42 -49.59 22.41 2.55
C GLY A 42 -49.94 20.97 2.18
N LEU A 43 -49.40 19.98 2.90
CA LEU A 43 -50.05 18.70 3.17
C LEU A 43 -49.32 17.93 4.27
N ALA A 44 -50.12 17.52 5.25
CA ALA A 44 -49.79 16.95 6.54
C ALA A 44 -49.05 15.59 6.49
N PRO A 45 -48.31 15.24 7.56
CA PRO A 45 -47.64 13.95 7.67
C PRO A 45 -48.66 12.85 7.96
N ARG A 46 -48.77 11.88 7.04
CA ARG A 46 -49.47 10.62 7.29
C ARG A 46 -48.45 9.54 7.60
N SER A 47 -48.32 9.23 8.89
CA SER A 47 -47.71 8.01 9.39
C SER A 47 -48.45 6.78 8.83
N PRO A 48 -47.76 5.77 8.29
CA PRO A 48 -48.34 4.45 8.19
C PRO A 48 -48.20 3.73 9.52
N ALA A 49 -49.35 3.43 10.11
CA ALA A 49 -49.49 2.52 11.24
C ALA A 49 -48.96 1.13 10.87
N THR A 50 -48.35 0.50 11.86
CA THR A 50 -47.88 -0.88 11.90
C THR A 50 -49.05 -1.87 11.76
N PRO A 51 -49.01 -2.83 10.83
CA PRO A 51 -49.79 -4.05 10.94
C PRO A 51 -48.95 -5.11 11.67
N GLY A 52 -49.57 -5.78 12.64
CA GLY A 52 -48.95 -6.64 13.63
C GLY A 52 -48.06 -7.75 13.10
N GLY A 53 -47.06 -8.08 13.92
CA GLY A 53 -46.22 -9.26 13.72
C GLY A 53 -47.01 -10.57 13.92
N PRO A 54 -46.63 -11.64 13.22
CA PRO A 54 -46.84 -12.99 13.70
C PRO A 54 -45.80 -13.32 14.79
N ALA A 55 -46.27 -13.99 15.84
CA ALA A 55 -45.49 -14.44 16.99
C ALA A 55 -44.26 -15.29 16.59
N PRO A 56 -43.16 -15.24 17.37
CA PRO A 56 -42.09 -16.23 17.24
C PRO A 56 -42.63 -17.60 17.66
N ALA A 57 -42.43 -18.59 16.79
CA ALA A 57 -42.77 -19.99 17.07
C ALA A 57 -42.03 -20.48 18.33
N PRO A 58 -42.67 -21.26 19.21
CA PRO A 58 -42.00 -21.87 20.35
C PRO A 58 -40.94 -22.87 19.87
N ALA A 59 -39.76 -22.76 20.46
CA ALA A 59 -38.68 -23.73 20.27
C ALA A 59 -39.14 -25.14 20.70
N PRO A 60 -38.75 -26.20 19.99
CA PRO A 60 -39.02 -27.56 20.44
C PRO A 60 -38.25 -27.85 21.73
N PRO A 61 -38.84 -28.61 22.68
CA PRO A 61 -38.17 -28.96 23.92
C PRO A 61 -36.98 -29.87 23.66
N ALA A 62 -35.91 -29.62 24.42
CA ALA A 62 -34.74 -30.47 24.50
C ALA A 62 -35.16 -31.91 24.84
N GLY A 63 -34.94 -32.81 23.89
CA GLY A 63 -35.05 -34.24 24.11
C GLY A 63 -33.96 -34.69 25.10
N HIS A 64 -34.38 -35.05 26.30
CA HIS A 64 -33.62 -35.87 27.22
C HIS A 64 -33.34 -37.23 26.55
N LEU A 65 -32.09 -37.49 26.18
CA LEU A 65 -31.59 -38.84 25.94
C LEU A 65 -30.61 -39.19 27.05
N THR A 66 -31.16 -39.83 28.07
CA THR A 66 -30.48 -40.67 29.04
C THR A 66 -29.83 -41.83 28.27
N GLY A 67 -28.51 -41.83 28.20
CA GLY A 67 -27.76 -42.87 27.48
C GLY A 67 -26.34 -42.94 28.01
N GLY A 68 -26.19 -43.56 29.19
CA GLY A 68 -24.89 -43.79 29.81
C GLY A 68 -23.99 -44.65 28.93
N ARG A 69 -22.82 -44.12 28.58
CA ARG A 69 -21.61 -44.91 28.38
C ARG A 69 -20.44 -44.21 29.04
N VAL A 70 -19.95 -44.87 30.08
CA VAL A 70 -18.72 -44.58 30.79
C VAL A 70 -17.57 -44.65 29.78
N TYR A 71 -17.04 -43.49 29.36
CA TYR A 71 -15.70 -43.46 28.78
C TYR A 71 -14.71 -43.18 29.92
N ARG A 72 -13.87 -44.20 30.12
CA ARG A 72 -12.80 -44.31 31.11
C ARG A 72 -11.88 -43.10 30.99
N SER A 73 -12.00 -42.15 31.93
CA SER A 73 -11.03 -41.08 32.11
C SER A 73 -9.72 -41.69 32.58
N CYS A 74 -8.68 -41.60 31.74
CA CYS A 74 -7.32 -41.89 32.15
C CYS A 74 -6.88 -40.78 33.11
N SER A 75 -6.99 -41.03 34.41
CA SER A 75 -6.34 -40.27 35.46
C SER A 75 -4.81 -40.42 35.35
N GLY A 76 -4.21 -39.72 34.40
CA GLY A 76 -2.79 -39.46 34.37
C GLY A 76 -2.46 -38.51 35.51
N ARG A 77 -1.76 -39.00 36.53
CA ARG A 77 -1.08 -38.17 37.54
C ARG A 77 -0.25 -37.11 36.80
N ALA A 78 -0.66 -35.86 36.87
CA ALA A 78 0.24 -34.74 36.65
C ALA A 78 1.27 -34.76 37.79
N GLN A 79 2.42 -35.40 37.55
CA GLN A 79 3.55 -35.27 38.45
C GLN A 79 4.02 -33.82 38.40
N ARG A 80 3.95 -33.16 39.55
CA ARG A 80 4.53 -31.85 39.80
C ARG A 80 6.06 -31.99 39.64
N PRO A 81 6.72 -31.20 38.78
CA PRO A 81 8.19 -31.20 38.74
C PRO A 81 8.74 -30.74 40.10
N PRO A 82 9.84 -31.33 40.59
CA PRO A 82 10.48 -30.87 41.81
C PRO A 82 10.97 -29.42 41.66
N PRO A 83 10.95 -28.60 42.73
CA PRO A 83 11.42 -27.22 42.67
C PRO A 83 12.93 -27.17 42.35
N GLN A 84 13.30 -26.36 41.36
CA GLN A 84 14.71 -26.11 41.03
C GLN A 84 15.38 -25.28 42.14
N PRO A 85 16.64 -25.57 42.51
CA PRO A 85 17.39 -24.73 43.45
C PRO A 85 17.67 -23.34 42.84
N PRO A 86 17.78 -22.29 43.66
CA PRO A 86 17.98 -20.92 43.17
C PRO A 86 19.31 -20.79 42.42
N ARG A 87 19.27 -20.17 41.23
CA ARG A 87 20.48 -19.78 40.49
C ARG A 87 21.24 -18.68 41.23
N PRO A 88 22.58 -18.76 41.33
CA PRO A 88 23.40 -17.66 41.83
C PRO A 88 23.31 -16.43 40.92
N ALA A 89 23.37 -15.24 41.52
CA ALA A 89 23.34 -13.95 40.84
C ALA A 89 24.59 -13.74 39.95
N PRO A 90 24.48 -12.96 38.84
CA PRO A 90 25.65 -12.57 38.06
C PRO A 90 26.46 -11.48 38.77
N SER A 91 27.78 -11.68 38.86
CA SER A 91 28.74 -10.68 39.35
C SER A 91 28.86 -9.49 38.40
N PRO A 92 29.15 -8.27 38.91
CA PRO A 92 29.24 -7.06 38.10
C PRO A 92 30.55 -6.95 37.31
N ALA A 93 30.47 -6.40 36.10
CA ALA A 93 31.62 -6.08 35.26
C ALA A 93 32.43 -4.88 35.84
N PRO A 94 33.76 -4.88 35.74
CA PRO A 94 34.56 -3.73 36.16
C PRO A 94 34.56 -2.61 35.12
N SER A 95 34.26 -1.41 35.61
CA SER A 95 34.50 -0.13 34.96
C SER A 95 35.97 0.30 35.08
N ARG A 96 36.62 0.59 33.95
CA ARG A 96 37.75 1.51 33.81
C ARG A 96 37.44 2.34 32.56
N GLY A 97 37.12 3.63 32.64
CA GLY A 97 38.05 4.70 33.02
C GLY A 97 39.09 4.83 31.91
N GLY A 98 39.15 5.83 31.05
CA GLY A 98 38.75 7.23 31.12
C GLY A 98 39.94 8.07 30.64
N ARG A 99 39.67 9.20 29.98
CA ARG A 99 40.58 10.28 29.51
C ARG A 99 41.25 10.05 28.15
N ALA A 100 41.51 11.04 27.30
CA ALA A 100 40.96 12.39 27.06
C ALA A 100 41.67 12.90 25.79
N ALA A 101 40.93 13.67 24.99
CA ALA A 101 41.35 14.81 24.15
C ALA A 101 42.53 14.69 23.16
N ARG A 102 42.23 14.97 21.89
CA ARG A 102 42.69 16.16 21.09
C ARG A 102 42.16 16.00 19.66
N ALA A 103 41.18 16.81 19.26
CA ALA A 103 41.36 18.08 18.57
C ALA A 103 41.95 17.93 17.15
N GLY A 104 41.16 18.30 16.15
CA GLY A 104 41.64 18.78 14.86
C GLY A 104 41.28 17.91 13.64
N GLY A 105 40.61 18.53 12.66
CA GLY A 105 40.75 18.11 11.26
C GLY A 105 39.47 17.73 10.56
N ARG A 106 38.79 18.73 9.99
CA ARG A 106 37.84 18.56 8.89
C ARG A 106 38.52 17.80 7.74
N ARG A 107 38.11 16.57 7.49
CA ARG A 107 38.00 15.98 6.13
C ARG A 107 36.84 14.99 6.14
N GLY A 108 35.61 15.53 6.00
CA GLY A 108 34.46 14.76 5.54
C GLY A 108 34.64 14.39 4.06
N GLY A 109 35.70 13.63 3.77
CA GLY A 109 35.92 12.99 2.48
C GLY A 109 34.98 11.81 2.44
N ALA A 110 34.04 11.87 1.51
CA ALA A 110 33.09 10.82 1.25
C ALA A 110 33.79 9.46 1.19
N SER A 111 33.66 8.67 2.26
CA SER A 111 33.45 7.25 2.10
C SER A 111 32.13 7.14 1.34
N ARG A 112 32.21 7.28 0.02
CA ARG A 112 31.29 6.68 -0.94
C ARG A 112 31.43 5.20 -0.67
N GLY A 113 30.78 4.79 0.41
CA GLY A 113 30.59 3.41 0.77
C GLY A 113 30.08 2.79 -0.49
N ASN A 114 30.86 1.84 -0.99
CA ASN A 114 30.39 0.78 -1.83
C ASN A 114 29.34 0.01 -1.01
N ARG A 115 28.21 0.65 -0.69
CA ARG A 115 26.96 -0.03 -0.45
C ARG A 115 26.71 -0.67 -1.79
N ALA A 116 27.15 -1.92 -1.90
CA ALA A 116 26.50 -2.91 -2.73
C ALA A 116 25.06 -2.46 -2.90
N ARG A 117 24.62 -2.26 -4.14
CA ARG A 117 23.22 -1.98 -4.48
C ARG A 117 22.40 -3.10 -3.84
N ALA A 118 22.06 -2.95 -2.56
CA ALA A 118 20.99 -3.67 -1.93
C ALA A 118 19.82 -3.23 -2.79
N THR A 119 19.38 -4.13 -3.66
CA THR A 119 18.22 -3.97 -4.49
C THR A 119 17.09 -3.61 -3.55
N VAL A 120 16.85 -2.31 -3.37
CA VAL A 120 15.77 -1.81 -2.52
C VAL A 120 14.51 -2.37 -3.16
N VAL A 121 14.00 -3.45 -2.59
CA VAL A 121 12.80 -4.12 -3.09
C VAL A 121 11.69 -3.11 -2.95
N ARG A 122 11.36 -2.46 -4.07
CA ARG A 122 10.34 -1.40 -4.08
C ARG A 122 8.99 -2.05 -3.77
N GLY A 123 8.27 -1.50 -2.81
CA GLY A 123 6.93 -1.97 -2.45
C GLY A 123 5.92 -1.80 -3.58
N CYS A 124 4.77 -2.45 -3.47
CA CYS A 124 3.65 -2.31 -4.41
C CYS A 124 3.26 -0.83 -4.58
N ARG A 125 3.31 -0.35 -5.83
CA ARG A 125 3.02 1.05 -6.15
C ARG A 125 2.64 1.25 -7.61
N LEU A 126 2.01 2.39 -7.86
CA LEU A 126 1.63 2.83 -9.19
C LEU A 126 2.85 3.30 -10.00
N ARG A 127 2.88 2.90 -11.27
CA ARG A 127 3.86 3.33 -12.29
C ARG A 127 3.13 4.04 -13.40
N SER A 128 3.88 4.83 -14.16
CA SER A 128 3.38 5.60 -15.30
C SER A 128 4.43 5.57 -16.40
N GLN A 129 4.00 5.32 -17.63
CA GLN A 129 4.85 5.31 -18.82
C GLN A 129 4.06 5.82 -20.03
N LEU A 130 4.70 6.59 -20.91
CA LEU A 130 4.13 6.93 -22.21
C LEU A 130 4.33 5.75 -23.16
N VAL A 131 3.26 5.29 -23.79
CA VAL A 131 3.27 4.16 -24.72
C VAL A 131 2.45 4.50 -25.96
N PRO A 132 2.84 4.02 -27.15
CA PRO A 132 2.03 4.19 -28.35
C PRO A 132 0.76 3.35 -28.26
N VAL A 133 -0.35 3.91 -28.74
CA VAL A 133 -1.65 3.22 -28.73
C VAL A 133 -1.61 1.90 -29.50
N GLY A 134 -0.91 1.85 -30.63
CA GLY A 134 -0.77 0.63 -31.43
C GLY A 134 -0.08 -0.53 -30.69
N ALA A 135 0.74 -0.25 -29.67
CA ALA A 135 1.40 -1.28 -28.87
C ALA A 135 0.52 -1.86 -27.75
N LEU A 136 -0.68 -1.31 -27.52
CA LEU A 136 -1.60 -1.82 -26.51
C LEU A 136 -2.29 -3.13 -26.94
N GLY A 137 -2.19 -3.52 -28.21
CA GLY A 137 -2.73 -4.79 -28.72
C GLY A 137 -4.26 -4.83 -28.78
N LEU A 138 -4.92 -3.67 -28.81
CA LEU A 138 -6.38 -3.54 -28.82
C LEU A 138 -6.98 -3.37 -30.23
N GLY A 139 -6.18 -3.50 -31.28
CA GLY A 139 -6.62 -3.33 -32.68
C GLY A 139 -6.84 -1.88 -33.12
N HIS A 140 -6.48 -0.90 -32.30
CA HIS A 140 -6.55 0.52 -32.66
C HIS A 140 -5.29 0.97 -33.41
N ASN A 141 -5.49 1.49 -34.62
CA ASN A 141 -4.44 2.14 -35.39
C ASN A 141 -4.43 3.64 -35.04
N SER A 142 -3.43 4.07 -34.27
CA SER A 142 -3.18 5.46 -33.89
C SER A 142 -1.69 5.70 -33.70
N ASN A 143 -1.21 6.90 -34.04
CA ASN A 143 0.16 7.36 -33.81
C ASN A 143 0.32 8.11 -32.48
N GLU A 144 -0.74 8.23 -31.68
CA GLU A 144 -0.69 8.95 -30.40
C GLU A 144 0.06 8.16 -29.32
N LEU A 145 0.70 8.91 -28.41
CA LEU A 145 1.29 8.38 -27.19
C LEU A 145 0.36 8.68 -26.01
N VAL A 146 -0.06 7.63 -25.31
CA VAL A 146 -0.92 7.74 -24.13
C VAL A 146 -0.14 7.42 -22.86
N ARG A 147 -0.49 8.07 -21.75
CA ARG A 147 0.09 7.79 -20.44
C ARG A 147 -0.59 6.56 -19.83
N PHE A 148 0.07 5.42 -19.92
CA PHE A 148 -0.38 4.17 -19.34
C PHE A 148 0.17 3.97 -17.94
N ARG A 149 -0.72 3.77 -16.97
CA ARG A 149 -0.36 3.49 -15.58
C ARG A 149 -0.62 2.04 -15.21
N PHE A 150 0.29 1.44 -14.45
CA PHE A 150 0.23 0.04 -14.06
C PHE A 150 0.83 -0.20 -12.67
N CYS A 151 0.48 -1.34 -12.06
CA CYS A 151 0.92 -1.70 -10.72
C CYS A 151 2.13 -2.63 -10.76
N SER A 152 3.16 -2.32 -9.97
CA SER A 152 4.31 -3.20 -9.79
C SER A 152 4.97 -3.00 -8.44
N GLY A 153 5.64 -4.05 -7.96
CA GLY A 153 6.39 -4.05 -6.71
C GLY A 153 6.04 -5.24 -5.82
N SER A 154 6.67 -5.28 -4.66
CA SER A 154 6.52 -6.39 -3.70
C SER A 154 5.46 -6.10 -2.63
N CYS A 155 4.74 -7.15 -2.24
CA CYS A 155 3.77 -7.16 -1.15
C CYS A 155 4.24 -7.97 0.07
N ARG A 156 5.55 -8.13 0.28
CA ARG A 156 6.13 -8.86 1.42
C ARG A 156 5.60 -8.41 2.79
N ARG A 157 5.25 -7.14 2.94
CA ARG A 157 4.71 -6.55 4.18
C ARG A 157 3.26 -6.92 4.48
N ALA A 158 2.52 -7.41 3.48
CA ALA A 158 1.12 -7.79 3.61
C ALA A 158 0.92 -9.31 3.66
N ARG A 159 2.00 -10.09 3.90
CA ARG A 159 1.93 -11.55 3.98
C ARG A 159 1.13 -11.98 5.21
N SER A 160 0.25 -12.94 5.01
CA SER A 160 -0.46 -13.67 6.05
C SER A 160 0.43 -14.76 6.69
N PRO A 161 0.05 -15.34 7.83
CA PRO A 161 0.72 -16.53 8.38
C PRO A 161 0.75 -17.72 7.41
N HIS A 162 -0.28 -17.85 6.56
CA HIS A 162 -0.32 -18.86 5.51
C HIS A 162 0.79 -18.64 4.48
N ASP A 163 0.95 -17.41 3.99
CA ASP A 163 1.99 -17.05 3.01
C ASP A 163 3.41 -17.31 3.52
N LEU A 164 3.65 -17.03 4.81
CA LEU A 164 4.93 -17.30 5.46
C LEU A 164 5.21 -18.81 5.51
N SER A 165 4.22 -19.60 5.91
CA SER A 165 4.33 -21.07 5.95
C SER A 165 4.55 -21.64 4.56
N LEU A 166 3.78 -21.20 3.56
CA LEU A 166 3.92 -21.64 2.18
C LEU A 166 5.30 -21.28 1.61
N ALA A 167 5.79 -20.07 1.86
CA ALA A 167 7.14 -19.66 1.45
C ALA A 167 8.23 -20.58 2.05
N ASN A 168 8.10 -20.93 3.32
CA ASN A 168 9.04 -21.83 4.00
C ASN A 168 8.98 -23.26 3.45
N LEU A 169 7.77 -23.79 3.27
CA LEU A 169 7.56 -25.15 2.76
C LEU A 169 8.06 -25.31 1.31
N LEU A 170 7.82 -24.31 0.46
CA LEU A 170 8.36 -24.29 -0.91
C LEU A 170 9.88 -24.14 -0.91
N GLY A 171 10.44 -23.28 -0.05
CA GLY A 171 11.88 -23.10 0.07
C GLY A 171 12.61 -24.34 0.59
N ALA A 172 11.96 -25.12 1.45
CA ALA A 172 12.47 -26.39 1.98
C ALA A 172 12.23 -27.58 1.04
N GLY A 173 11.49 -27.41 -0.07
CA GLY A 173 11.10 -28.52 -0.94
C GLY A 173 10.14 -29.53 -0.29
N ALA A 174 9.47 -29.15 0.79
CA ALA A 174 8.56 -30.01 1.54
C ALA A 174 7.20 -30.19 0.83
N LEU A 175 6.90 -29.35 -0.16
CA LEU A 175 5.75 -29.47 -1.04
C LEU A 175 6.21 -29.79 -2.45
N GLN A 176 5.57 -30.76 -3.10
CA GLN A 176 5.68 -30.94 -4.55
C GLN A 176 4.73 -29.96 -5.25
N PRO A 177 5.26 -28.99 -6.02
CA PRO A 177 4.40 -28.07 -6.78
C PRO A 177 3.59 -28.83 -7.82
N PRO A 178 2.32 -28.45 -8.04
CA PRO A 178 1.52 -29.05 -9.12
C PRO A 178 2.17 -28.77 -10.49
N PRO A 179 2.02 -29.67 -11.47
CA PRO A 179 2.55 -29.46 -12.81
C PRO A 179 1.92 -28.21 -13.43
N GLY A 180 2.75 -27.37 -14.06
CA GLY A 180 2.30 -26.21 -14.84
C GLY A 180 2.06 -24.91 -14.06
N SER A 181 2.16 -24.89 -12.72
CA SER A 181 2.09 -23.63 -11.96
C SER A 181 2.90 -23.67 -10.67
N GLN A 182 3.58 -22.56 -10.36
CA GLN A 182 4.26 -22.39 -9.08
C GLN A 182 3.37 -21.58 -8.14
N PRO A 183 3.03 -22.10 -6.95
CA PRO A 183 2.23 -21.35 -5.97
C PRO A 183 2.94 -20.05 -5.57
N VAL A 184 2.20 -18.94 -5.56
CA VAL A 184 2.72 -17.64 -5.16
C VAL A 184 2.57 -17.48 -3.64
N SER A 185 3.68 -17.33 -2.93
CA SER A 185 3.72 -17.20 -1.45
C SER A 185 3.68 -15.75 -0.95
N GLN A 186 3.07 -14.86 -1.73
CA GLN A 186 2.84 -13.46 -1.34
C GLN A 186 1.64 -12.91 -2.12
N PRO A 187 0.90 -11.95 -1.55
CA PRO A 187 -0.13 -11.22 -2.28
C PRO A 187 0.43 -10.59 -3.57
N CYS A 188 -0.40 -10.53 -4.61
CA CYS A 188 -0.04 -9.89 -5.87
C CYS A 188 -0.26 -8.37 -5.79
N CYS A 189 0.64 -7.59 -6.38
CA CYS A 189 0.44 -6.16 -6.55
C CYS A 189 -0.48 -5.92 -7.75
N ARG A 190 -1.73 -5.56 -7.50
CA ARG A 190 -2.78 -5.43 -8.53
C ARG A 190 -3.45 -4.06 -8.50
N PRO A 191 -4.00 -3.59 -9.64
CA PRO A 191 -4.82 -2.37 -9.65
C PRO A 191 -6.09 -2.54 -8.83
N THR A 192 -6.47 -1.50 -8.10
CA THR A 192 -7.76 -1.43 -7.38
C THR A 192 -8.75 -0.47 -8.05
N HIS A 193 -8.25 0.48 -8.84
CA HIS A 193 -9.03 1.43 -9.60
C HIS A 193 -8.42 1.68 -10.98
N TYR A 194 -9.27 2.07 -11.92
CA TYR A 194 -8.89 2.33 -13.30
C TYR A 194 -9.49 3.65 -13.81
N GLU A 195 -8.86 4.22 -14.82
CA GLU A 195 -9.34 5.36 -15.61
C GLU A 195 -9.47 4.95 -17.09
N ALA A 196 -10.33 5.67 -17.81
CA ALA A 196 -10.43 5.56 -19.26
C ALA A 196 -9.26 6.29 -19.94
N VAL A 197 -8.91 5.84 -21.14
CA VAL A 197 -7.92 6.49 -21.99
C VAL A 197 -8.58 6.82 -23.33
N SER A 198 -8.52 8.10 -23.71
CA SER A 198 -9.03 8.60 -24.99
C SER A 198 -7.88 9.02 -25.88
N PHE A 199 -8.01 8.72 -27.18
CA PHE A 199 -7.03 9.04 -28.21
C PHE A 199 -7.73 9.19 -29.56
N MET A 200 -7.06 9.83 -30.51
CA MET A 200 -7.55 9.95 -31.89
C MET A 200 -6.96 8.85 -32.78
N ASP A 201 -7.79 8.21 -33.61
CA ASP A 201 -7.34 7.21 -34.58
C ASP A 201 -6.80 7.85 -35.87
N ILE A 202 -6.25 7.01 -36.78
CA ILE A 202 -5.73 7.47 -38.08
C ILE A 202 -6.79 8.17 -38.96
N ASN A 203 -8.08 7.93 -38.73
CA ASN A 203 -9.19 8.54 -39.46
C ASN A 203 -9.70 9.80 -38.76
N SER A 204 -8.92 10.36 -37.83
CA SER A 204 -9.29 11.53 -37.03
C SER A 204 -10.58 11.33 -36.22
N THR A 205 -10.90 10.09 -35.83
CA THR A 205 -12.05 9.77 -34.99
C THR A 205 -11.60 9.56 -33.55
N TRP A 206 -12.27 10.22 -32.60
CA TRP A 206 -12.03 10.00 -31.18
C TRP A 206 -12.47 8.61 -30.74
N ARG A 207 -11.59 7.92 -30.03
CA ARG A 207 -11.84 6.61 -29.41
C ARG A 207 -11.56 6.71 -27.92
N THR A 208 -12.33 5.97 -27.13
CA THR A 208 -12.14 5.86 -25.69
C THR A 208 -12.19 4.39 -25.31
N VAL A 209 -11.21 3.95 -24.52
CA VAL A 209 -11.19 2.61 -23.93
C VAL A 209 -11.31 2.73 -22.42
N ASP A 210 -12.39 2.19 -21.89
CA ASP A 210 -12.66 2.20 -20.46
C ASP A 210 -11.75 1.23 -19.70
N LYS A 211 -11.44 1.61 -18.45
CA LYS A 211 -10.67 0.81 -17.49
C LYS A 211 -9.31 0.33 -18.01
N LEU A 212 -8.65 1.15 -18.84
CA LEU A 212 -7.37 0.79 -19.46
C LEU A 212 -6.17 1.07 -18.55
N SER A 213 -6.14 2.22 -17.89
CA SER A 213 -4.99 2.69 -17.10
C SER A 213 -5.30 2.62 -15.60
N ALA A 214 -4.36 2.15 -14.78
CA ALA A 214 -4.57 2.04 -13.34
C ALA A 214 -4.45 3.40 -12.63
N THR A 215 -5.29 3.68 -11.63
CA THR A 215 -5.18 4.91 -10.81
C THR A 215 -4.75 4.64 -9.37
N ALA A 216 -4.87 3.40 -8.90
CA ALA A 216 -4.43 2.97 -7.58
C ALA A 216 -4.00 1.50 -7.57
N CYS A 217 -3.12 1.14 -6.64
CA CYS A 217 -2.58 -0.21 -6.48
C CYS A 217 -2.75 -0.70 -5.06
N GLY A 218 -2.99 -2.01 -4.92
CA GLY A 218 -3.09 -2.69 -3.63
C GLY A 218 -2.40 -4.07 -3.65
N CYS A 219 -2.14 -4.58 -2.46
CA CYS A 219 -1.69 -5.95 -2.26
C CYS A 219 -2.92 -6.84 -2.04
N LEU A 220 -3.23 -7.69 -3.03
CA LEU A 220 -4.39 -8.56 -3.03
C LEU A 220 -3.92 -10.02 -3.04
N GLY A 221 -4.39 -10.81 -2.08
CA GLY A 221 -4.05 -12.22 -1.88
C GLY A 221 -5.30 -13.07 -1.79
#